data_AF-A0A221R8H9-F1
#
_entry.id   AF-A0A221R8H9-F1
#
_cell.length_a   1.000
_cell.length_b   1.000
_cell.length_c   1.000
_cell.angle_alpha   90.00
_cell.angle_beta   90.00
_cell.angle_gamma   90.00
#
_symmetry.space_group_name_H-M   'P 1'
#
loop_
_entity.id
_entity.type
_entity.pdbx_description
1 polymer ?
#
loop_
_entity_poly.entity_id
_entity_poly.type
_entity_poly.pdbx_seq_one_letter_code
_entity_poly.pdbx_strand_id
1 'polypeptide(L)' 'MSYASHQHHALRVVVDSAHELDSALGSAIGTLQERAAANPCCGILVTREAAGEFTVALDESVPFGVTQQRLA' A
#
# COMPACT_ATOMS: atom_id res chain seq x y z
N MET A 1 -12.05 2.52 -25.00
CA MET A 1 -11.24 3.08 -23.89
C MET A 1 -10.94 1.93 -22.96
N SER A 2 -9.80 1.27 -23.20
CA SER A 2 -9.39 0.10 -22.45
C SER A 2 -8.80 0.59 -21.15
N TYR A 3 -9.49 0.40 -20.03
CA TYR A 3 -8.89 0.54 -18.71
C TYR A 3 -7.78 -0.50 -18.68
N ALA A 4 -6.54 -0.05 -18.85
CA ALA A 4 -5.39 -0.89 -18.62
C ALA A 4 -5.65 -1.57 -17.28
N SER A 5 -5.66 -2.89 -17.28
CA SER A 5 -5.75 -3.67 -16.05
C SER A 5 -4.47 -3.40 -15.27
N HIS A 6 -4.36 -2.21 -14.67
CA HIS A 6 -3.43 -1.97 -13.58
C HIS A 6 -3.79 -3.07 -12.60
N GLN A 7 -2.90 -4.06 -12.48
CA GLN A 7 -2.98 -4.98 -11.38
C GLN A 7 -2.89 -4.09 -10.14
N HIS A 8 -4.04 -3.78 -9.55
CA HIS A 8 -4.16 -3.03 -8.31
C HIS A 8 -3.55 -3.94 -7.25
N HIS A 9 -2.23 -3.86 -7.10
CA HIS A 9 -1.51 -4.60 -6.09
C HIS A 9 -1.84 -3.92 -4.76
N ALA A 10 -2.85 -4.46 -4.09
CA ALA A 10 -3.31 -4.03 -2.79
C ALA A 10 -3.19 -5.19 -1.79
N LEU A 11 -2.77 -4.87 -0.57
CA LEU A 11 -2.67 -5.77 0.56
C LEU A 11 -3.51 -5.19 1.69
N ARG A 12 -4.40 -6.02 2.23
CA ARG A 12 -5.17 -5.68 3.43
C ARG A 12 -4.38 -6.09 4.66
N VAL A 13 -4.18 -5.14 5.57
CA VAL A 13 -3.47 -5.33 6.83
C VAL A 13 -4.49 -5.18 7.95
N VAL A 14 -4.63 -6.23 8.76
CA VAL A 14 -5.48 -6.23 9.95
C VAL A 14 -4.60 -6.56 11.14
N VAL A 15 -4.63 -5.71 12.16
CA VAL A 15 -3.88 -5.90 13.40
C VAL A 15 -4.80 -5.73 14.60
N ASP A 16 -4.62 -6.58 15.59
CA ASP A 16 -5.40 -6.55 16.84
C ASP A 16 -4.76 -5.60 17.87
N SER A 17 -3.47 -5.29 17.71
CA SER A 17 -2.69 -4.48 18.64
C SER A 17 -1.75 -3.50 17.94
N ALA A 18 -1.61 -2.31 18.54
CA ALA A 18 -0.72 -1.26 18.03
C ALA A 18 0.76 -1.69 17.96
N HIS A 19 1.16 -2.68 18.76
CA HIS A 19 2.52 -3.22 18.74
C HIS A 19 2.85 -3.97 17.43
N GLU A 20 1.85 -4.59 16.79
CA GLU A 20 2.03 -5.34 15.54
C GLU A 20 1.89 -4.46 14.31
N LEU A 21 1.34 -3.25 14.46
CA LEU A 21 1.01 -2.34 13.36
C LEU A 21 2.23 -2.01 12.50
N ASP A 22 3.33 -1.62 13.13
CA ASP A 22 4.56 -1.23 12.42
C ASP A 22 5.13 -2.39 11.60
N SER A 23 5.25 -3.57 12.22
CA SER A 23 5.75 -4.77 11.56
C SER A 23 4.85 -5.21 10.41
N ALA A 24 3.53 -5.22 10.61
CA ALA A 24 2.57 -5.64 9.61
C ALA A 24 2.52 -4.67 8.41
N LEU A 25 2.52 -3.36 8.67
CA LEU A 25 2.60 -2.35 7.61
C LEU A 25 3.94 -2.40 6.89
N GLY A 26 5.05 -2.53 7.62
CA GLY A 26 6.39 -2.65 7.05
C GLY A 26 6.51 -3.85 6.10
N SER A 27 5.97 -5.00 6.49
CA SER A 27 5.96 -6.20 5.63
C SER A 27 5.12 -6.00 4.35
N ALA A 28 3.94 -5.41 4.48
CA ALA A 28 3.08 -5.10 3.32
C ALA A 28 3.73 -4.08 2.38
N ILE A 29 4.32 -3.01 2.92
CA ILE A 29 5.04 -1.98 2.16
C ILE A 29 6.22 -2.62 1.44
N GLY A 30 7.06 -3.41 2.11
CA GLY A 30 8.21 -4.09 1.50
C GLY A 30 7.79 -4.96 0.31
N THR A 31 6.72 -5.75 0.48
CA THR A 31 6.17 -6.58 -0.61
C THR A 31 5.75 -5.75 -1.82
N LEU A 32 5.13 -4.59 -1.60
CA LEU A 32 4.73 -3.69 -2.69
C LEU A 32 5.91 -2.92 -3.28
N GLN A 33 6.94 -2.61 -2.50
CA GLN A 33 8.18 -1.99 -3.00
C GLN A 33 8.88 -2.92 -3.97
N GLU A 34 8.98 -4.22 -3.66
CA GLU A 34 9.55 -5.22 -4.59
C GLU A 34 8.76 -5.28 -5.90
N ARG A 35 7.43 -5.17 -5.83
CA ARG A 35 6.56 -5.13 -7.03
C ARG A 35 6.69 -3.82 -7.80
N ALA A 36 6.77 -2.69 -7.11
CA ALA A 36 6.98 -1.37 -7.71
C ALA A 36 8.36 -1.28 -8.38
N ALA A 37 9.40 -1.92 -7.82
CA ALA A 37 10.72 -1.95 -8.42
C ALA A 37 10.72 -2.69 -9.78
N ALA A 38 9.84 -3.67 -9.96
CA ALA A 38 9.67 -4.35 -11.25
C ALA A 38 9.00 -3.46 -12.32
N ASN A 39 8.20 -2.48 -11.91
CA ASN A 39 7.56 -1.51 -12.80
C ASN A 39 7.40 -0.13 -12.11
N PRO A 40 8.44 0.72 -12.12
CA PRO A 40 8.50 1.94 -11.32
C PRO A 40 7.67 3.08 -11.92
N CYS A 41 6.35 2.93 -11.85
CA CYS A 41 5.39 3.94 -12.34
C CYS A 41 4.59 4.60 -11.22
N CYS A 42 4.57 4.00 -10.02
CA CYS A 42 3.68 4.39 -8.93
C CYS A 42 4.38 4.24 -7.57
N GLY A 43 3.95 5.02 -6.59
CA GLY A 43 4.33 4.91 -5.19
C GLY A 43 3.36 4.03 -4.41
N ILE A 44 3.45 4.08 -3.09
CA ILE A 44 2.62 3.29 -2.18
C ILE A 44 1.68 4.22 -1.40
N LEU A 45 0.39 3.90 -1.42
CA LEU A 45 -0.64 4.54 -0.62
C LEU A 45 -1.09 3.60 0.50
N VAL A 46 -0.99 4.06 1.74
CA VAL A 46 -1.54 3.41 2.92
C VAL A 46 -2.83 4.13 3.29
N THR A 47 -3.98 3.47 3.23
CA THR A 47 -5.26 4.00 3.67
C THR A 47 -5.69 3.33 4.95
N ARG A 48 -6.02 4.12 5.98
CA ARG A 48 -6.62 3.59 7.21
C ARG A 48 -8.14 3.51 7.04
N GLU A 49 -8.65 2.30 6.92
CA GLU A 49 -10.08 2.03 6.75
C GLU A 49 -10.82 2.10 8.09
N ALA A 50 -10.22 1.53 9.15
CA ALA A 50 -10.77 1.54 10.51
C ALA A 50 -9.66 1.41 11.56
N ALA A 51 -10.04 1.30 12.84
CA ALA A 51 -9.09 1.00 13.90
C ALA A 51 -8.53 -0.42 13.72
N GLY A 52 -7.22 -0.52 13.46
CA GLY A 52 -6.56 -1.80 13.22
C GLY A 52 -6.69 -2.32 11.78
N GLU A 53 -7.38 -1.60 10.89
CA GLU A 53 -7.62 -2.04 9.51
C GLU A 53 -7.06 -1.02 8.52
N PHE A 54 -6.13 -1.49 7.68
CA PHE A 54 -5.41 -0.69 6.72
C PHE A 54 -5.38 -1.38 5.35
N THR A 55 -5.35 -0.58 4.30
CA THR A 55 -5.11 -1.01 2.93
C THR A 55 -3.80 -0.40 2.47
N VAL A 56 -2.87 -1.22 1.98
CA VAL A 56 -1.61 -0.76 1.39
C VAL A 56 -1.69 -1.08 -0.10
N ALA A 57 -1.57 -0.09 -0.98
CA ALA A 57 -1.74 -0.27 -2.41
C ALA A 57 -0.69 0.50 -3.22
N LEU A 58 -0.38 0.03 -4.43
CA LEU A 58 0.30 0.84 -5.43
C LEU A 58 -0.67 1.86 -6.01
N ASP A 59 -0.27 3.13 -6.04
CA ASP A 59 -1.13 4.23 -6.47
C ASP A 59 -0.36 5.23 -7.35
N GLU A 60 -0.94 5.57 -8.50
CA GLU A 60 -0.34 6.50 -9.48
C GLU A 60 -0.34 7.96 -9.01
N SER A 61 -1.19 8.30 -8.04
CA SER A 61 -1.21 9.63 -7.41
C SER A 61 -0.03 9.81 -6.46
N VAL A 62 0.64 8.72 -6.08
CA VAL A 62 1.84 8.73 -5.25
C VAL A 62 3.05 8.54 -6.18
N PRO A 63 4.07 9.42 -6.13
CA PRO A 63 5.26 9.24 -6.94
C PRO A 63 6.06 8.01 -6.49
N PHE A 64 6.72 7.33 -7.43
CA PHE A 64 7.59 6.19 -7.13
C PHE A 64 8.65 6.56 -6.08
N GLY A 65 8.92 5.63 -5.16
CA GLY A 65 9.83 5.83 -4.04
C GLY A 65 9.21 6.58 -2.85
N VAL A 66 7.95 6.99 -2.94
CA VAL A 66 7.21 7.62 -1.84
C VAL A 66 6.14 6.68 -1.31
N THR A 67 6.03 6.65 0.01
CA THR A 67 4.90 6.05 0.73
C THR A 67 4.11 7.18 1.38
N GLN A 68 2.81 7.29 1.06
CA GLN A 68 1.90 8.25 1.69
C GLN A 68 0.83 7.52 2.50
N GLN A 69 0.42 8.13 3.61
CA GLN A 69 -0.71 7.65 4.39
C GLN A 69 -1.91 8.59 4.26
N ARG A 70 -3.11 8.01 4.08
CA ARG A 70 -4.39 8.71 4.05
C ARG A 70 -5.34 8.14 5.09
N LEU A 71 -6.14 9.00 5.68
CA LEU A 71 -7.32 8.60 6.44
C LEU A 71 -8.49 8.53 5.46
N ALA A 72 -9.27 7.44 5.52
CA ALA A 72 -10.51 7.31 4.76
C ALA A 72 -11.57 8.31 5.24
#